data_AF-A0A0B6YE45-F1
#
_entry.id   AF-A0A0B6YE45-F1
#
_cell.length_a   1.000
_cell.length_b   1.000
_cell.length_c   1.000
_cell.angle_alpha   90.00
_cell.angle_beta   90.00
_cell.angle_gamma   90.00
#
_symmetry.space_group_name_H-M   'P 1'
#
loop_
_entity.id
_entity.type
_entity.pdbx_description
1 polymer ?
#
loop_
_entity_poly.entity_id
_entity_poly.type
_entity_poly.pdbx_seq_one_letter_code
_entity_poly.pdbx_strand_id
1 'polypeptide(L)'
;KGKMDDQKDDFSDLPPNQRRRKLQQRIDSIKKEMSKEQSEREGIMKLKDVYANNSALGDPTTLEKKIEENSQKLDGLRQELLRYEGYMAEVEGKTTRRHSASEDSHSLST
;
A
#
# COMPACT_ATOMS: atom_id res chain seq x y z
N LYS A 1 -4.98 2.69 20.82
CA LYS A 1 -3.69 2.08 21.26
C LYS A 1 -3.15 1.28 20.09
N GLY A 2 -2.10 1.78 19.45
CA GLY A 2 -1.43 1.16 18.30
C GLY A 2 -0.30 2.08 17.91
N LYS A 3 0.88 1.80 18.47
CA LYS A 3 2.13 2.51 18.18
C LYS A 3 2.41 2.34 16.67
N MET A 4 2.53 3.43 15.94
CA MET A 4 3.25 3.41 14.67
C MET A 4 4.44 4.32 14.89
N ASP A 5 5.57 3.66 15.12
CA ASP A 5 6.89 4.25 15.08
C ASP A 5 6.97 5.25 13.93
N ASP A 6 7.25 6.50 14.31
CA ASP A 6 7.71 7.62 13.49
C ASP A 6 9.07 7.31 12.81
N GLN A 7 9.27 6.08 12.32
CA GLN A 7 10.40 5.72 11.50
C GLN A 7 10.12 6.19 10.08
N LYS A 8 10.14 7.52 9.88
CA LYS A 8 10.04 8.23 8.59
C LYS A 8 9.66 7.31 7.43
N ASP A 9 8.37 6.98 7.34
CA ASP A 9 7.79 6.09 6.33
C ASP A 9 8.09 6.57 4.90
N ASP A 10 8.47 7.85 4.76
CA ASP A 10 8.82 8.47 3.51
C ASP A 10 10.26 8.17 3.04
N PHE A 11 11.11 7.58 3.88
CA PHE A 11 12.53 7.30 3.65
C PHE A 11 13.33 8.53 3.14
N SER A 12 12.99 9.72 3.63
CA SER A 12 13.64 10.98 3.24
C SER A 12 15.15 11.03 3.47
N ASP A 13 15.68 10.20 4.37
CA ASP A 13 17.12 10.12 4.66
C ASP A 13 17.92 9.34 3.60
N LEU A 14 17.25 8.61 2.69
CA LEU A 14 17.90 7.82 1.65
C LEU A 14 18.11 8.64 0.36
N PRO A 15 19.19 8.36 -0.42
CA PRO A 15 19.34 8.89 -1.76
C PRO A 15 18.11 8.60 -2.64
N PRO A 16 17.75 9.47 -3.61
CA PRO A 16 16.50 9.37 -4.37
C PRO A 16 16.22 7.99 -4.98
N ASN A 17 17.24 7.36 -5.57
CA ASN A 17 17.11 6.03 -6.18
C ASN A 17 16.87 4.93 -5.13
N GLN A 18 17.50 5.03 -3.95
CA GLN A 18 17.33 4.06 -2.87
C GLN A 18 15.98 4.26 -2.17
N ARG A 19 15.58 5.52 -1.96
CA ARG A 19 14.25 5.92 -1.48
C ARG A 19 13.16 5.35 -2.39
N ARG A 20 13.23 5.60 -3.70
CA ARG A 20 12.31 5.05 -4.71
C ARG A 20 12.19 3.53 -4.61
N ARG A 21 13.33 2.83 -4.54
CA ARG A 21 13.34 1.36 -4.45
C ARG A 21 12.67 0.86 -3.16
N LYS A 22 12.88 1.54 -2.03
CA LYS A 22 12.25 1.17 -0.74
C LYS A 22 10.75 1.44 -0.74
N LEU A 23 10.33 2.59 -1.27
CA LEU A 23 8.91 2.91 -1.44
C LEU A 23 8.22 1.88 -2.33
N GLN A 24 8.83 1.49 -3.45
CA GLN A 24 8.26 0.48 -4.35
C GLN A 24 8.11 -0.88 -3.66
N GLN A 25 9.15 -1.33 -2.94
CA GLN A 25 9.08 -2.58 -2.17
C GLN A 25 7.92 -2.57 -1.16
N ARG A 26 7.68 -1.42 -0.50
CA ARG A 26 6.58 -1.29 0.45
C ARG A 26 5.23 -1.33 -0.24
N ILE A 27 5.07 -0.59 -1.34
CA ILE A 27 3.87 -0.61 -2.20
C ILE A 27 3.55 -2.04 -2.66
N ASP A 28 4.54 -2.76 -3.17
CA ASP A 28 4.35 -4.12 -3.68
C ASP A 28 3.95 -5.09 -2.54
N SER A 29 4.56 -4.93 -1.36
CA SER A 29 4.20 -5.70 -0.17
C SER A 29 2.76 -5.45 0.27
N ILE A 30 2.32 -4.19 0.30
CA ILE A 30 0.95 -3.82 0.66
C ILE A 30 -0.03 -4.40 -0.35
N LYS A 31 0.24 -4.26 -1.66
CA LYS A 31 -0.61 -4.84 -2.73
C LYS A 31 -0.73 -6.36 -2.60
N LYS A 32 0.37 -7.04 -2.26
CA LYS A 32 0.38 -8.48 -2.01
C LYS A 32 -0.48 -8.85 -0.80
N GLU A 33 -0.37 -8.12 0.30
CA GLU A 33 -1.18 -8.35 1.50
C GLU A 33 -2.66 -8.07 1.23
N MET A 34 -3.00 -7.01 0.49
CA MET A 34 -4.37 -6.73 0.06
C MET A 34 -4.95 -7.88 -0.77
N SER A 35 -4.19 -8.43 -1.71
CA SER A 35 -4.65 -9.55 -2.55
C SER A 35 -4.90 -10.82 -1.73
N LYS A 36 -4.05 -11.10 -0.75
CA LYS A 36 -4.23 -12.21 0.18
C LYS A 36 -5.51 -12.03 1.01
N GLU A 37 -5.75 -10.82 1.49
CA GLU A 37 -6.86 -10.55 2.41
C GLU A 37 -8.18 -10.59 1.67
N GLN A 38 -8.20 -10.10 0.44
CA GLN A 38 -9.31 -10.26 -0.50
C GLN A 38 -9.63 -11.75 -0.75
N SER A 39 -8.61 -12.57 -0.99
CA SER A 39 -8.78 -14.01 -1.22
C SER A 39 -9.29 -14.74 0.03
N GLU A 40 -8.79 -14.37 1.21
CA GLU A 40 -9.29 -14.91 2.49
C GLU A 40 -10.76 -14.54 2.69
N ARG A 41 -11.15 -13.28 2.43
CA ARG A 41 -12.53 -12.82 2.54
C ARG A 41 -13.48 -13.62 1.65
N GLU A 42 -13.09 -13.86 0.40
CA GLU A 42 -13.87 -14.69 -0.53
C GLU A 42 -14.03 -16.13 -0.04
N GLY A 43 -12.98 -16.70 0.55
CA GLY A 43 -13.04 -18.03 1.20
C GLY A 43 -14.01 -18.05 2.38
N ILE A 44 -13.95 -17.03 3.25
CA ILE A 44 -14.84 -16.91 4.41
C ILE A 44 -16.29 -16.72 3.98
N MET A 45 -16.55 -15.92 2.94
CA MET A 45 -17.91 -15.75 2.41
C MET A 45 -18.51 -17.08 1.95
N LYS A 46 -17.74 -17.89 1.22
CA LYS A 46 -18.18 -19.25 0.81
C LYS A 46 -18.45 -20.15 2.02
N LEU A 47 -17.58 -20.10 3.04
CA LEU A 47 -17.79 -20.86 4.27
C LEU A 47 -19.06 -20.43 5.02
N LYS A 48 -19.39 -19.13 4.99
CA LYS A 48 -20.62 -18.60 5.59
C LYS A 48 -21.85 -19.24 4.96
N ASP A 49 -21.88 -19.33 3.64
CA ASP A 49 -23.00 -19.94 2.91
C ASP A 49 -23.13 -21.44 3.27
N VAL A 50 -22.02 -22.15 3.44
CA VAL A 50 -22.02 -23.55 3.88
C VAL A 50 -22.61 -23.69 5.30
N TYR A 51 -22.24 -22.81 6.23
CA TYR A 51 -22.73 -22.86 7.62
C TYR A 51 -24.20 -22.45 7.72
N ALA A 52 -24.64 -21.49 6.88
CA ALA A 52 -26.04 -21.10 6.78
C ALA A 52 -26.93 -22.24 6.27
N ASN A 53 -26.43 -23.06 5.34
CA ASN A 53 -27.15 -24.21 4.80
C ASN A 53 -27.04 -25.48 5.66
N ASN A 54 -26.02 -25.58 6.51
CA ASN A 54 -25.80 -26.73 7.40
C ASN A 54 -25.26 -26.30 8.77
N SER A 55 -26.18 -26.13 9.72
CA SER A 55 -25.91 -25.67 11.09
C SER A 55 -25.01 -26.61 11.91
N ALA A 56 -24.79 -27.85 11.48
CA ALA A 56 -23.86 -28.77 12.13
C ALA A 56 -22.39 -28.43 11.88
N LEU A 57 -22.09 -27.62 10.84
CA LEU A 57 -20.72 -27.28 10.46
C LEU A 57 -20.17 -26.06 11.21
N GLY A 58 -21.03 -25.24 11.79
CA GLY A 58 -20.63 -24.12 12.64
C GLY A 58 -21.60 -22.95 12.58
N ASP A 59 -21.20 -21.84 13.20
CA ASP A 59 -22.01 -20.62 13.33
C ASP A 59 -21.62 -19.59 12.25
N PRO A 60 -22.54 -19.20 11.35
CA PRO A 60 -22.27 -18.20 10.32
C PRO A 60 -21.98 -16.81 10.88
N THR A 61 -22.49 -16.45 12.06
CA THR A 61 -22.27 -15.11 12.66
C THR A 61 -20.81 -14.87 13.03
N THR A 62 -20.09 -15.95 13.40
CA THR A 62 -18.66 -15.87 13.72
C THR A 62 -17.85 -15.54 12.47
N LEU A 63 -18.28 -16.03 11.30
CA LEU A 63 -17.66 -15.73 10.01
C LEU A 63 -17.98 -14.30 9.55
N GLU A 64 -19.15 -13.75 9.87
CA GLU A 64 -19.49 -12.34 9.59
C GLU A 64 -18.56 -11.38 10.31
N LYS A 65 -18.29 -11.62 11.59
CA LYS A 65 -17.32 -10.83 12.35
C LYS A 65 -15.94 -10.86 11.68
N LYS A 66 -15.51 -12.02 11.18
CA LYS A 66 -14.21 -12.16 10.51
C LYS A 66 -14.17 -11.45 9.14
N ILE A 67 -15.30 -11.41 8.41
CA ILE A 67 -15.43 -10.62 7.17
C ILE A 67 -15.31 -9.12 7.47
N GLU A 68 -15.92 -8.65 8.56
CA GLU A 68 -15.84 -7.26 9.01
C GLU A 68 -14.40 -6.89 9.39
N GLU A 69 -13.74 -7.71 10.21
CA GLU A 69 -12.32 -7.52 10.57
C GLU A 69 -11.40 -7.48 9.34
N ASN A 70 -11.63 -8.37 8.36
CA ASN A 70 -10.88 -8.38 7.11
C ASN A 70 -11.14 -7.10 6.29
N SER A 71 -12.38 -6.61 6.25
CA SER A 71 -12.73 -5.37 5.54
C SER A 71 -12.03 -4.15 6.18
N GLN A 72 -12.02 -4.05 7.51
CA GLN A 72 -11.29 -3.01 8.22
C GLN A 72 -9.78 -3.08 7.95
N LYS A 73 -9.21 -4.30 7.88
CA LYS A 73 -7.81 -4.50 7.51
C LYS A 73 -7.52 -4.03 6.09
N LEU A 74 -8.38 -4.38 5.13
CA LEU A 74 -8.25 -3.92 3.73
C LEU A 74 -8.29 -2.39 3.63
N ASP A 75 -9.15 -1.72 4.39
CA ASP A 75 -9.21 -0.26 4.40
C ASP A 75 -7.95 0.37 4.99
N GLY A 76 -7.38 -0.21 6.05
CA GLY A 76 -6.08 0.19 6.58
C GLY A 76 -4.96 0.06 5.55
N LEU A 77 -4.90 -1.08 4.85
CA LEU A 77 -3.92 -1.32 3.78
C LEU A 77 -4.09 -0.35 2.60
N ARG A 78 -5.33 0.00 2.22
CA ARG A 78 -5.60 1.01 1.19
C ARG A 78 -5.10 2.40 1.57
N GLN A 79 -5.33 2.81 2.82
CA GLN A 79 -4.82 4.09 3.33
C GLN A 79 -3.29 4.12 3.34
N GLU A 80 -2.67 3.02 3.75
CA GLU A 80 -1.22 2.89 3.72
C GLU A 80 -0.70 2.95 2.28
N LEU A 81 -1.32 2.21 1.35
CA LEU A 81 -0.96 2.23 -0.06
C LEU A 81 -0.99 3.65 -0.64
N LEU A 82 -2.09 4.39 -0.40
CA LEU A 82 -2.24 5.77 -0.87
C LEU A 82 -1.13 6.67 -0.32
N ARG A 83 -0.75 6.50 0.95
CA ARG A 83 0.34 7.26 1.58
C ARG A 83 1.68 7.01 0.87
N TYR A 84 2.02 5.74 0.64
CA TYR A 84 3.28 5.37 -0.01
C TYR A 84 3.32 5.72 -1.50
N GLU A 85 2.19 5.62 -2.22
CA GLU A 85 2.07 6.12 -3.60
C GLU A 85 2.25 7.64 -3.66
N GLY A 86 1.74 8.38 -2.66
CA GLY A 86 2.00 9.80 -2.49
C GLY A 86 3.49 10.12 -2.35
N TYR A 87 4.20 9.43 -1.44
CA TYR A 87 5.65 9.59 -1.28
C TYR A 87 6.43 9.24 -2.55
N MET A 88 5.97 8.24 -3.31
CA MET A 88 6.58 7.88 -4.59
C MET A 88 6.46 9.01 -5.61
N ALA A 89 5.27 9.59 -5.75
CA ALA A 89 5.02 10.70 -6.67
C ALA A 89 5.88 11.92 -6.34
N GLU A 90 6.13 12.20 -5.06
CA GLU A 90 7.05 13.29 -4.66
C GLU A 90 8.50 13.04 -5.09
N VAL A 91 8.96 11.79 -5.03
CA VAL A 91 10.32 11.42 -5.47
C VAL A 91 10.42 11.59 -6.98
N GLU A 92 9.45 11.08 -7.74
CA GLU A 92 9.43 11.16 -9.20
C GLU A 92 9.30 12.61 -9.69
N GLY A 93 8.41 13.41 -9.08
CA GLY A 93 8.25 14.84 -9.37
C GLY A 93 9.47 15.71 -9.02
N LYS A 94 10.34 15.27 -8.10
CA LYS A 94 11.63 15.93 -7.82
C LYS A 94 12.72 15.51 -8.82
N THR A 95 12.70 14.27 -9.32
CA THR A 95 13.69 13.78 -10.30
C THR A 95 13.55 14.40 -11.69
N THR A 96 12.33 14.75 -12.12
CA THR A 96 12.12 15.43 -13.42
C THR A 96 12.62 16.88 -13.43
N ARG A 97 12.55 17.60 -12.30
CA ARG A 97 13.00 19.01 -12.24
C ARG A 97 14.52 19.18 -12.22
N ARG A 98 15.28 18.14 -11.92
CA ARG A 98 16.77 18.19 -11.88
C ARG A 98 17.44 17.82 -13.20
N HIS A 99 16.73 17.22 -14.15
CA HIS A 99 17.31 16.82 -15.45
C HIS A 99 17.19 17.87 -16.56
N SER A 100 16.61 19.05 -16.28
CA SER A 100 16.44 20.12 -17.29
C SER A 100 17.31 21.35 -17.05
N ALA A 101 18.29 21.30 -16.14
CA ALA A 101 19.19 22.42 -15.84
C ALA A 101 20.63 22.11 -16.29
N SER A 102 20.80 21.74 -17.56
CA SER A 102 22.12 21.65 -18.20
C SER A 102 21.98 21.76 -19.71
N GLU A 103 21.58 22.93 -20.19
CA GLU A 103 21.97 23.42 -21.51
C GLU A 103 22.56 24.82 -21.30
N ASP A 104 23.78 24.79 -20.79
CA ASP A 104 24.72 25.89 -20.93
C ASP A 104 25.17 25.89 -22.41
N SER A 105 24.81 26.92 -23.15
CA SER A 105 25.50 27.26 -24.40
C SER A 105 25.47 28.76 -24.58
N HIS A 106 26.46 29.37 -23.92
CA HIS A 106 27.09 30.62 -24.31
C HIS A 106 27.11 30.81 -25.83
N SER A 107 26.59 31.94 -26.29
CA SER A 107 27.09 32.62 -27.48
C SER A 107 27.01 34.12 -27.26
N LEU A 108 28.10 34.67 -26.71
CA LEU A 108 28.55 36.00 -27.11
C LEU A 108 29.13 35.86 -28.52
N SER A 109 28.69 36.71 -29.45
CA SER A 109 29.63 37.49 -30.27
C SER A 109 28.91 38.52 -31.13
N THR A 110 29.39 39.77 -30.96
CA THR A 110 29.52 40.91 -31.90
C THR A 110 28.32 41.32 -32.75
#